data_AF-A0A554XHU3-F1
#
_entry.id   AF-A0A554XHU3-F1
#
_cell.length_a   1.000
_cell.length_b   1.000
_cell.length_c   1.000
_cell.angle_alpha   90.00
_cell.angle_beta   90.00
_cell.angle_gamma   90.00
#
_symmetry.space_group_name_H-M   'P 1'
#
loop_
_entity.id
_entity.type
_entity.pdbx_description
1 polymer ?
#
loop_
_entity_poly.entity_id
_entity_poly.type
_entity_poly.pdbx_seq_one_letter_code
_entity_poly.pdbx_strand_id
1 'polypeptide(L)'
;MDIVRVMDELVCTRRVEGLRHHALRIVRSAQGVVSVATDAVGAPVGSWVFATTGSAARLAMPDHTAITDLTICGIIDHWGQEGPAPVGTTNPPGLAGGAKPADRT
;
A
#
# COMPACT_ATOMS: atom_id res chain seq x y z
N MET A 1 -1.98 -6.87 -16.01
CA MET A 1 -1.43 -6.13 -14.86
C MET A 1 -1.91 -4.70 -15.01
N ASP A 2 -2.45 -4.12 -13.94
CA ASP A 2 -3.09 -2.81 -13.96
C ASP A 2 -2.54 -1.93 -12.85
N ILE A 3 -2.44 -0.64 -13.12
CA ILE A 3 -2.07 0.36 -12.13
C ILE A 3 -3.34 0.90 -11.50
N VAL A 4 -3.44 0.75 -10.19
CA VAL A 4 -4.62 1.10 -9.40
C VAL A 4 -4.20 1.82 -8.13
N ARG A 5 -5.12 2.61 -7.57
CA ARG A 5 -4.91 3.28 -6.29
C ARG A 5 -5.62 2.51 -5.18
N VAL A 6 -4.95 2.28 -4.06
CA VAL A 6 -5.57 1.72 -2.86
C VAL A 6 -6.45 2.78 -2.23
N MET A 7 -7.75 2.51 -2.16
CA MET A 7 -8.75 3.43 -1.63
C MET A 7 -9.01 3.19 -0.14
N ASP A 8 -9.07 1.92 0.28
CA ASP A 8 -9.34 1.53 1.66
C ASP A 8 -8.98 0.06 1.93
N GLU A 9 -9.09 -0.35 3.19
CA GLU A 9 -9.08 -1.75 3.63
C GLU A 9 -10.48 -2.37 3.54
N LEU A 10 -10.55 -3.66 3.21
CA LEU A 10 -11.79 -4.43 3.25
C LEU A 10 -11.71 -5.52 4.32
N VAL A 11 -12.60 -5.45 5.31
CA VAL A 11 -12.72 -6.47 6.36
C VAL A 11 -13.90 -7.40 6.06
N CYS A 12 -13.60 -8.68 5.90
CA CYS A 12 -14.62 -9.72 5.72
C CYS A 12 -14.59 -10.68 6.93
N THR A 13 -15.66 -10.77 7.72
CA THR A 13 -15.67 -11.62 8.93
C THR A 13 -16.09 -13.07 8.66
N ARG A 14 -16.71 -13.33 7.50
CA ARG A 14 -17.08 -14.67 7.03
C ARG A 14 -16.55 -14.87 5.62
N ARG A 15 -15.62 -15.80 5.44
CA ARG A 15 -14.90 -16.04 4.18
C ARG A 15 -14.95 -17.52 3.84
N VAL A 16 -14.86 -17.84 2.55
CA VAL A 16 -14.60 -19.21 2.11
C VAL A 16 -13.16 -19.58 2.45
N GLU A 17 -12.94 -20.83 2.80
CA GLU A 17 -11.66 -21.31 3.35
C GLU A 17 -10.47 -21.02 2.42
N GLY A 18 -10.66 -21.13 1.10
CA GLY A 18 -9.60 -20.87 0.11
C GLY A 18 -9.11 -19.42 0.02
N LEU A 19 -9.86 -18.43 0.54
CA LEU A 19 -9.42 -17.03 0.59
C LEU A 19 -8.50 -16.77 1.80
N ARG A 20 -8.50 -17.69 2.77
CA ARG A 20 -7.71 -17.62 4.01
C ARG A 20 -7.93 -16.30 4.74
N HIS A 21 -6.91 -15.86 5.47
CA HIS A 21 -6.85 -14.60 6.19
C HIS A 21 -6.02 -13.54 5.45
N HIS A 22 -5.94 -13.62 4.12
CA HIS A 22 -5.23 -12.62 3.35
C HIS A 22 -5.87 -11.24 3.48
N ALA A 23 -5.03 -10.20 3.51
CA ALA A 23 -5.47 -8.82 3.51
C ALA A 23 -6.19 -8.49 2.21
N LEU A 24 -7.27 -7.71 2.30
CA LEU A 24 -8.06 -7.29 1.16
C LEU A 24 -8.05 -5.76 1.09
N ARG A 25 -7.86 -5.23 -0.12
CA ARG A 25 -7.83 -3.80 -0.40
C ARG A 25 -8.91 -3.43 -1.38
N ILE A 26 -9.61 -2.35 -1.11
CA ILE A 26 -10.46 -1.69 -2.10
C ILE A 26 -9.52 -0.89 -3.01
N VAL A 27 -9.53 -1.16 -4.31
CA VAL A 27 -8.68 -0.48 -5.29
C VAL A 27 -9.52 0.18 -6.38
N ARG A 28 -8.99 1.27 -6.94
CA ARG A 28 -9.65 2.00 -8.04
C ARG A 28 -8.72 2.18 -9.23
N SER A 29 -9.20 1.85 -10.42
CA SER A 29 -8.48 2.09 -11.67
C SER A 29 -8.53 3.56 -12.10
N ALA A 30 -7.71 3.95 -13.07
CA ALA A 30 -7.75 5.28 -13.67
C ALA A 30 -9.11 5.60 -14.32
N GLN A 31 -9.83 4.59 -14.81
CA GLN A 31 -11.18 4.70 -15.39
C GLN A 31 -12.25 4.78 -14.30
N GLY A 32 -11.87 4.78 -13.02
CA GLY A 32 -12.77 4.91 -11.90
C GLY A 32 -13.44 3.60 -11.46
N VAL A 33 -13.12 2.46 -12.08
CA VAL A 33 -13.64 1.13 -11.72
C VAL A 33 -13.12 0.75 -10.35
N VAL A 34 -14.02 0.30 -9.47
CA VAL A 34 -13.70 -0.16 -8.12
C VAL A 34 -13.68 -1.68 -8.10
N SER A 35 -12.60 -2.25 -7.56
CA SER A 35 -12.39 -3.69 -7.41
C SER A 35 -11.80 -4.02 -6.04
N VAL A 36 -11.77 -5.30 -5.69
CA VAL A 36 -11.12 -5.79 -4.46
C VAL A 36 -9.91 -6.63 -4.84
N ALA A 37 -8.75 -6.26 -4.30
CA ALA A 37 -7.51 -6.99 -4.51
C ALA A 37 -7.05 -7.67 -3.23
N THR A 38 -6.50 -8.88 -3.36
CA THR A 38 -5.72 -9.50 -2.28
C THR A 38 -4.36 -8.82 -2.18
N ASP A 39 -3.87 -8.58 -0.97
CA ASP A 39 -2.65 -7.83 -0.72
C ASP A 39 -1.54 -8.72 -0.14
N ALA A 40 -0.57 -9.04 -1.00
CA ALA A 40 0.60 -9.83 -0.63
C ALA A 40 1.75 -8.98 -0.07
N VAL A 41 1.67 -7.64 -0.19
CA VAL A 41 2.80 -6.73 0.05
C VAL A 41 2.58 -5.75 1.19
N GLY A 42 1.36 -5.63 1.69
CA GLY A 42 1.01 -4.69 2.76
C GLY A 42 0.84 -3.26 2.26
N ALA A 43 0.22 -3.07 1.10
CA ALA A 43 0.04 -1.76 0.47
C ALA A 43 -0.88 -0.84 1.32
N PRO A 44 -0.39 0.32 1.81
CA PRO A 44 -1.19 1.22 2.62
C PRO A 44 -2.23 1.98 1.78
N VAL A 45 -3.26 2.49 2.47
CA VAL A 45 -4.29 3.34 1.84
C VAL A 45 -3.68 4.59 1.22
N GLY A 46 -4.11 4.93 0.01
CA GLY A 46 -3.63 6.08 -0.75
C GLY A 46 -2.50 5.76 -1.73
N SER A 47 -1.79 4.64 -1.55
CA SER A 47 -0.70 4.22 -2.42
C SER A 47 -1.16 3.84 -3.81
N TRP A 48 -0.28 4.11 -4.78
CA TRP A 48 -0.37 3.54 -6.11
C TRP A 48 0.31 2.18 -6.11
N VAL A 49 -0.32 1.20 -6.75
CA VAL A 49 0.16 -0.17 -6.84
C VAL A 49 -0.02 -0.70 -8.25
N PHE A 50 0.77 -1.71 -8.60
CA PHE A 50 0.44 -2.56 -9.74
C PHE A 50 -0.09 -3.90 -9.24
N ALA A 51 -1.19 -4.34 -9.85
CA ALA A 51 -1.85 -5.58 -9.52
C ALA A 51 -1.94 -6.48 -10.75
N THR A 52 -1.99 -7.78 -10.53
CA THR A 52 -2.19 -8.77 -11.60
C THR A 52 -3.52 -9.49 -11.44
N THR A 53 -4.13 -9.87 -12.55
CA THR A 53 -5.47 -10.46 -12.60
C THR A 53 -5.46 -11.91 -13.10
N GLY A 54 -6.58 -12.60 -12.93
CA GLY A 54 -6.81 -13.95 -13.45
C GLY A 54 -5.95 -15.01 -12.75
N SER A 55 -5.51 -16.02 -13.50
CA SER A 55 -4.71 -17.13 -12.94
C SER A 55 -3.36 -16.69 -12.36
N ALA A 56 -2.76 -15.64 -12.93
CA ALA A 56 -1.50 -15.09 -12.44
C ALA A 56 -1.62 -14.47 -11.04
N ALA A 57 -2.80 -14.05 -10.62
CA ALA A 57 -3.04 -13.48 -9.28
C ALA A 57 -2.69 -14.47 -8.16
N ARG A 58 -2.93 -15.77 -8.38
CA ARG A 58 -2.59 -16.83 -7.42
C ARG A 58 -1.08 -17.00 -7.29
N LEU A 59 -0.33 -16.85 -8.39
CA LEU A 59 1.13 -16.97 -8.39
C LEU A 59 1.83 -15.78 -7.70
N ALA A 60 1.13 -14.66 -7.51
CA ALA A 60 1.63 -13.49 -6.79
C ALA A 60 1.41 -13.58 -5.27
N MET A 61 0.60 -14.53 -4.81
CA MET A 61 0.37 -14.75 -3.38
C MET A 61 1.47 -15.62 -2.78
N PRO A 62 1.82 -15.45 -1.49
CA PRO A 62 2.72 -16.38 -0.80
C PRO A 62 2.21 -17.83 -0.78
N ASP A 63 0.88 -18.01 -0.79
CA ASP A 63 0.21 -19.30 -0.98
C ASP A 63 -0.41 -19.35 -2.39
N HIS A 64 0.20 -20.12 -3.29
CA HIS A 64 -0.30 -20.26 -4.67
C HIS A 64 -1.66 -20.97 -4.79
N THR A 65 -2.15 -21.57 -3.70
CA THR A 65 -3.48 -22.20 -3.65
C THR A 65 -4.58 -21.22 -3.23
N ALA A 66 -4.23 -19.99 -2.87
CA ALA A 66 -5.18 -18.94 -2.52
C ALA A 66 -6.19 -18.71 -3.66
N ILE A 67 -7.47 -18.59 -3.32
CA ILE A 67 -8.50 -18.26 -4.30
C ILE A 67 -8.53 -16.73 -4.46
N THR A 68 -7.93 -16.26 -5.54
CA THR A 68 -7.93 -14.85 -5.90
C THR A 68 -7.78 -14.75 -7.41
N ASP A 69 -8.37 -13.70 -7.97
CA ASP A 69 -8.30 -13.32 -9.36
C ASP A 69 -7.76 -11.89 -9.53
N LEU A 70 -7.39 -11.21 -8.43
CA LEU A 70 -6.72 -9.91 -8.42
C LEU A 70 -5.81 -9.81 -7.19
N THR A 71 -4.51 -9.64 -7.42
CA THR A 71 -3.51 -9.56 -6.34
C THR A 71 -2.59 -8.37 -6.56
N ILE A 72 -2.33 -7.60 -5.50
CA ILE A 72 -1.33 -6.53 -5.48
C ILE A 72 0.06 -7.17 -5.48
N CYS A 73 0.84 -6.84 -6.51
CA CYS A 73 2.19 -7.37 -6.68
C CYS A 73 3.27 -6.43 -6.15
N GLY A 74 2.99 -5.13 -6.06
CA GLY A 74 3.94 -4.16 -5.53
C GLY A 74 3.40 -2.74 -5.43
N ILE A 75 4.01 -1.98 -4.53
CA ILE A 75 3.78 -0.56 -4.33
C ILE A 75 4.65 0.20 -5.32
N ILE A 76 4.09 1.22 -5.97
CA ILE A 76 4.79 2.04 -6.94
C ILE A 76 5.25 3.32 -6.25
N ASP A 77 6.56 3.50 -6.16
CA ASP A 77 7.14 4.74 -5.67
C ASP A 77 7.01 5.85 -6.71
N HIS A 78 6.78 7.08 -6.26
CA HIS A 78 6.78 8.30 -7.09
C HIS A 78 5.80 8.32 -8.28
N TRP A 79 4.71 7.54 -8.22
CA TRP A 79 3.71 7.50 -9.31
C TRP A 79 2.89 8.80 -9.40
N GLY A 80 2.90 9.45 -10.56
CA GLY A 80 2.15 10.69 -10.81
C GLY A 80 2.82 11.97 -10.28
N GLN A 81 4.10 11.93 -9.90
CA GLN A 81 4.88 13.15 -9.64
C GLN A 81 5.32 13.77 -10.97
N GLU A 82 4.52 14.70 -11.50
CA GLU A 82 4.94 15.57 -12.60
C GLU A 82 5.72 16.77 -12.00
N GLY A 83 7.02 16.59 -11.78
CA GLY A 83 7.94 17.63 -11.26
C GLY A 83 9.24 17.02 -10.73
N PRO A 84 10.39 17.69 -10.88
CA PRO A 84 11.67 17.13 -10.46
C PRO A 84 11.63 16.86 -8.95
N ALA A 85 12.10 15.68 -8.55
CA ALA A 85 12.13 15.21 -7.18
C ALA A 85 12.56 16.33 -6.22
N PRO A 86 11.90 16.52 -5.06
CA PRO A 86 12.30 17.54 -4.11
C PRO A 86 13.75 17.25 -3.70
N VAL A 87 14.65 18.14 -4.13
CA VAL A 87 16.03 18.19 -3.68
C VAL A 87 16.03 18.25 -2.16
N GLY A 88 16.63 17.23 -1.55
CA GLY A 88 17.23 17.23 -0.23
C GLY A 88 16.43 17.88 0.90
N THR A 89 15.73 17.08 1.70
CA THR A 89 15.69 17.38 3.13
C THR A 89 17.00 16.88 3.73
N THR A 90 18.02 17.72 3.69
CA THR A 90 19.15 17.55 4.60
C THR A 90 18.60 17.76 6.01
N ASN A 91 18.65 16.73 6.85
CA ASN A 91 18.44 16.90 8.28
C ASN A 91 19.38 18.02 8.78
N PRO A 92 18.91 19.00 9.55
CA PRO A 92 19.81 20.00 10.12
C PRO A 92 20.74 19.31 11.13
N PRO A 93 22.06 19.59 11.11
CA PRO A 93 22.95 19.17 12.18
C PRO A 93 22.74 20.11 13.37
N GLY A 94 22.26 19.58 14.50
CA GLY A 94 22.04 20.44 15.67
C GLY A 94 21.40 19.77 16.87
N LEU A 95 21.91 18.61 17.32
CA LEU A 95 21.73 18.19 18.71
C LEU A 95 22.99 18.57 19.49
N ALA A 96 23.06 19.81 19.98
CA ALA A 96 24.07 20.23 20.95
C ALA A 96 23.56 21.40 21.81
N GLY A 97 23.58 21.20 23.12
CA GLY A 97 23.35 22.22 24.17
C GLY A 97 21.88 22.29 24.62
N GLY A 98 21.50 22.12 25.89
CA GLY A 98 22.24 22.27 27.14
C GLY A 98 21.53 23.31 28.01
N ALA A 99 21.04 22.85 29.17
CA ALA A 99 20.70 23.59 30.40
C ALA A 99 19.35 24.37 30.52
N LYS A 100 18.53 23.87 31.47
CA LYS A 100 17.62 24.61 32.41
C LYS A 100 18.41 25.71 33.16
N PRO A 101 17.81 26.72 33.85
CA PRO A 101 16.56 26.65 34.60
C PRO A 101 15.61 27.85 34.47
N ALA A 102 14.31 27.63 34.70
CA ALA A 102 13.36 28.70 35.03
C ALA A 102 13.06 28.63 36.53
N ASP A 103 13.56 29.62 37.25
CA ASP A 103 13.09 30.06 38.56
C ASP A 103 11.99 31.11 38.33
N ARG A 104 10.83 30.92 38.96
CA ARG A 104 10.03 32.01 39.54
C ARG A 104 8.84 31.46 40.33
N THR A 105 8.88 31.82 41.62
CA THR A 105 7.80 32.00 42.63
C THR A 105 7.05 30.77 43.10
#